data_AF-A0A933WLJ2-F1
#
_entry.id   AF-A0A933WLJ2-F1
#
_cell.length_a   1.000
_cell.length_b   1.000
_cell.length_c   1.000
_cell.angle_alpha   90.00
_cell.angle_beta   90.00
_cell.angle_gamma   90.00
#
_symmetry.space_group_name_H-M   'P 1'
#
loop_
_entity.id
_entity.type
_entity.pdbx_description
1 polymer ?
#
loop_
_entity_poly.entity_id
_entity_poly.type
_entity_poly.pdbx_seq_one_letter_code
_entity_poly.pdbx_strand_id
1 'polypeptide(L)'
;MDLISLPTEYDKGKIDGRYRFVIAASMRARQLAQGLQAKIQTKAKKVTTISMEEILTNAVRILTGEEALEAKEKAKGLTIEQMMDEAKQKEALPEDLTELEKDLKVYLNEKGERDSSQRPTIEDIFGKEG
;
A
#
# COMPACT_ATOMS: atom_id res chain seq x y z
N MET A 1 31.29 -2.27 -22.03
CA MET A 1 30.08 -2.12 -22.86
C MET A 1 29.17 -1.11 -22.17
N ASP A 2 28.65 -0.13 -22.90
CA ASP A 2 27.91 0.98 -22.30
C ASP A 2 26.40 0.67 -22.27
N LEU A 3 25.76 0.84 -21.11
CA LEU A 3 24.38 0.40 -20.87
C LEU A 3 23.37 1.12 -21.80
N ILE A 4 23.72 2.35 -22.20
CA ILE A 4 22.91 3.22 -23.05
C ILE A 4 22.82 2.68 -24.48
N SER A 5 23.81 1.88 -24.91
CA SER A 5 23.88 1.34 -26.27
C SER A 5 22.97 0.12 -26.51
N LEU A 6 22.41 -0.47 -25.45
CA LEU A 6 21.55 -1.65 -25.51
C LEU A 6 20.22 -1.38 -24.76
N PRO A 7 19.32 -0.58 -25.36
CA PRO A 7 18.03 -0.30 -24.74
C PRO A 7 17.20 -1.58 -24.64
N THR A 8 16.40 -1.67 -23.58
CA THR A 8 15.54 -2.82 -23.36
C THR A 8 14.45 -2.89 -24.43
N GLU A 9 14.36 -4.02 -25.12
CA GLU A 9 13.32 -4.26 -26.14
C GLU A 9 12.00 -4.63 -25.48
N TYR A 10 10.90 -4.13 -26.03
CA TYR A 10 9.55 -4.43 -25.57
C TYR A 10 8.67 -4.87 -26.75
N ASP A 11 7.66 -5.70 -26.46
CA ASP A 11 6.71 -6.16 -27.46
C ASP A 11 5.78 -5.01 -27.90
N LYS A 12 5.94 -4.56 -29.15
CA LYS A 12 5.13 -3.49 -29.76
C LYS A 12 3.66 -3.87 -29.97
N GLY A 13 3.32 -5.16 -29.98
CA GLY A 13 1.94 -5.62 -30.07
C GLY A 13 1.18 -5.49 -28.74
N LYS A 14 1.90 -5.42 -27.61
CA LYS A 14 1.32 -5.28 -26.26
C LYS A 14 1.47 -3.86 -25.72
N ILE A 15 2.52 -3.17 -26.12
CA ILE A 15 2.81 -1.80 -25.70
C ILE A 15 2.96 -0.94 -26.95
N ASP A 16 2.00 -0.03 -27.11
CA ASP A 16 1.93 0.92 -28.21
C ASP A 16 3.16 1.83 -28.32
N GLY A 17 3.84 2.13 -27.20
CA GLY A 17 5.06 2.93 -27.22
C GLY A 17 5.82 3.03 -25.90
N ARG A 18 7.03 3.61 -26.00
CA ARG A 18 7.96 3.81 -24.86
C ARG A 18 7.33 4.60 -23.71
N TYR A 19 6.50 5.59 -24.00
CA TYR A 19 5.84 6.38 -22.96
C TYR A 19 4.87 5.53 -22.13
N ARG A 20 4.06 4.67 -22.78
CA ARG A 20 3.15 3.78 -22.06
C ARG A 20 3.91 2.74 -21.25
N PHE A 21 5.03 2.23 -21.76
CA PHE A 21 5.92 1.37 -20.98
C PHE A 21 6.37 2.05 -19.68
N VAL A 22 6.90 3.29 -19.77
CA VAL A 22 7.37 4.03 -18.60
C VAL A 22 6.24 4.32 -17.59
N ILE A 23 5.06 4.71 -18.08
CA ILE A 23 3.89 4.96 -17.23
C ILE A 23 3.47 3.68 -16.51
N ALA A 24 3.33 2.57 -17.23
CA ALA A 24 2.97 1.28 -16.66
C ALA A 24 4.00 0.80 -15.63
N ALA A 25 5.31 0.91 -15.94
CA ALA A 25 6.39 0.55 -15.05
C ALA A 25 6.41 1.40 -13.77
N SER A 26 6.08 2.69 -13.89
CA SER A 26 5.98 3.61 -12.74
C SER A 26 4.78 3.29 -11.85
N MET A 27 3.62 3.02 -12.45
CA MET A 27 2.42 2.61 -11.71
C MET A 27 2.65 1.29 -10.97
N ARG A 28 3.27 0.31 -11.65
CA ARG A 28 3.58 -0.98 -11.04
C ARG A 28 4.64 -0.88 -9.96
N ALA A 29 5.69 -0.06 -10.15
CA ALA A 29 6.67 0.20 -9.11
C ALA A 29 6.03 0.79 -7.85
N ARG A 30 5.05 1.69 -7.98
CA ARG A 30 4.29 2.22 -6.84
C ARG A 30 3.53 1.13 -6.09
N GLN A 31 2.88 0.22 -6.80
CA GLN A 31 2.19 -0.93 -6.19
C GLN A 31 3.15 -1.83 -5.41
N LEU A 32 4.31 -2.15 -6.00
CA LEU A 32 5.35 -2.92 -5.32
C LEU A 32 5.86 -2.21 -4.06
N ALA A 33 6.03 -0.88 -4.12
CA ALA A 33 6.41 -0.07 -2.97
C ALA A 33 5.33 -0.03 -1.87
N GLN A 34 4.05 -0.17 -2.23
CA GLN A 34 2.93 -0.31 -1.29
C GLN A 34 2.82 -1.72 -0.68
N GLY A 35 3.76 -2.62 -0.99
CA GLY A 35 3.83 -3.96 -0.41
C GLY A 35 3.20 -5.06 -1.26
N LEU A 36 2.73 -4.76 -2.49
CA LEU A 36 2.32 -5.83 -3.40
C LEU A 36 3.52 -6.70 -3.76
N GLN A 37 3.28 -8.01 -3.85
CA GLN A 37 4.32 -8.97 -4.22
C GLN A 37 4.64 -8.89 -5.71
N ALA A 38 5.90 -9.20 -6.04
CA ALA A 38 6.33 -9.41 -7.41
C ALA A 38 5.66 -10.66 -7.99
N LYS A 39 5.23 -10.58 -9.26
CA LYS A 39 4.61 -11.66 -10.02
C LYS A 39 5.63 -12.59 -10.67
N ILE A 40 6.87 -12.15 -10.77
CA ILE A 40 7.99 -12.93 -11.29
C ILE A 40 9.01 -13.17 -10.20
N GLN A 41 9.72 -14.30 -10.31
CA GLN A 41 10.95 -14.50 -9.54
C GLN A 41 12.08 -13.73 -10.23
N THR A 42 12.70 -12.80 -9.51
CA THR A 42 13.81 -12.00 -10.03
C THR A 42 14.90 -11.83 -8.97
N LYS A 43 16.14 -11.63 -9.45
CA LYS A 43 17.29 -11.27 -8.62
C LYS A 43 17.35 -9.76 -8.34
N ALA A 44 16.54 -8.97 -9.05
CA ALA A 44 16.49 -7.53 -8.89
C ALA A 44 15.93 -7.16 -7.51
N LYS A 45 16.57 -6.17 -6.85
CA LYS A 45 16.13 -5.65 -5.56
C LYS A 45 15.35 -4.34 -5.67
N LYS A 46 15.57 -3.58 -6.75
CA LYS A 46 14.93 -2.27 -6.95
C LYS A 46 13.55 -2.48 -7.54
N VAL A 47 12.52 -1.90 -6.89
CA VAL A 47 11.12 -2.01 -7.34
C VAL A 47 10.91 -1.53 -8.78
N THR A 48 11.70 -0.56 -9.23
CA THR A 48 11.67 -0.06 -10.62
C THR A 48 12.22 -1.07 -11.62
N THR A 49 13.28 -1.80 -11.26
CA THR A 49 13.82 -2.86 -12.11
C THR A 49 12.87 -4.05 -12.17
N ILE A 50 12.31 -4.45 -11.01
CA ILE A 50 11.32 -5.53 -10.93
C ILE A 50 10.09 -5.19 -11.78
N SER A 51 9.56 -3.96 -11.69
CA SER A 51 8.38 -3.56 -12.46
C SER A 51 8.63 -3.53 -13.97
N MET A 52 9.81 -3.10 -14.41
CA MET A 52 10.20 -3.18 -15.82
C MET A 52 10.26 -4.63 -16.29
N GLU A 53 10.92 -5.52 -15.54
CA GLU A 53 11.01 -6.94 -15.88
C GLU A 53 9.63 -7.59 -15.95
N GLU A 54 8.75 -7.35 -14.99
CA GLU A 54 7.38 -7.90 -14.99
C GLU A 54 6.57 -7.52 -16.22
N ILE A 55 6.76 -6.29 -16.72
CA ILE A 55 6.07 -5.79 -17.92
C ILE A 55 6.69 -6.40 -19.18
N LEU A 56 8.02 -6.50 -19.24
CA LEU A 56 8.73 -7.09 -20.38
C LEU A 56 8.46 -8.59 -20.52
N THR A 57 8.33 -9.31 -19.41
CA THR A 57 7.92 -10.73 -19.40
C THR A 57 6.41 -10.90 -19.54
N ASN A 58 5.65 -9.82 -19.73
CA ASN A 58 4.20 -9.82 -19.86
C ASN A 58 3.46 -10.49 -18.68
N ALA A 59 4.08 -10.49 -17.48
CA ALA A 59 3.47 -10.98 -16.24
C ALA A 59 2.44 -9.98 -15.69
N VAL A 60 2.55 -8.70 -16.10
CA VAL A 60 1.57 -7.66 -15.82
C VAL A 60 0.86 -7.29 -17.11
N ARG A 61 -0.44 -7.63 -17.19
CA ARG A 61 -1.29 -7.25 -18.33
C ARG A 61 -1.56 -5.75 -18.29
N ILE A 62 -1.24 -5.07 -19.39
CA ILE A 62 -1.55 -3.66 -19.62
C ILE A 62 -2.90 -3.60 -20.33
N LEU A 63 -3.89 -2.94 -19.70
CA LEU A 63 -5.21 -2.71 -20.28
C LEU A 63 -5.22 -1.37 -21.02
N THR A 64 -5.97 -1.30 -22.12
CA THR A 64 -6.01 -0.13 -23.00
C THR A 64 -7.41 0.05 -23.56
N GLY A 65 -7.80 1.29 -23.88
CA GLY A 65 -9.12 1.57 -24.46
C GLY A 65 -10.26 1.38 -23.45
N GLU A 66 -11.36 0.78 -23.89
CA GLU A 66 -12.58 0.57 -23.10
C GLU A 66 -12.33 -0.30 -21.86
N GLU A 67 -11.52 -1.37 -21.99
CA GLU A 67 -11.12 -2.22 -20.85
C GLU A 67 -10.43 -1.41 -19.73
N ALA A 68 -9.66 -0.38 -20.09
CA ALA A 68 -8.99 0.46 -19.11
C ALA A 68 -9.95 1.43 -18.42
N LEU A 69 -10.99 1.90 -19.13
CA LEU A 69 -12.03 2.75 -18.58
C LEU A 69 -12.84 1.97 -17.54
N GLU A 70 -13.34 0.79 -17.90
CA GLU A 70 -14.10 -0.07 -17.00
C GLU A 70 -13.29 -0.47 -15.76
N ALA A 71 -12.02 -0.84 -15.93
CA ALA A 71 -11.16 -1.21 -14.82
C ALA A 71 -10.97 -0.04 -13.84
N LYS A 72 -10.88 1.19 -14.35
CA LYS A 72 -10.76 2.41 -13.54
C LYS A 72 -12.05 2.72 -12.79
N GLU A 73 -13.21 2.53 -13.42
CA GLU A 73 -14.51 2.72 -12.76
C GLU A 73 -14.73 1.69 -11.66
N LYS A 74 -14.44 0.41 -11.92
CA LYS A 74 -14.50 -0.66 -10.90
C LYS A 74 -13.56 -0.38 -9.72
N ALA A 75 -12.33 0.07 -10.00
CA ALA A 75 -11.39 0.43 -8.94
C ALA A 75 -11.88 1.59 -8.08
N LYS A 76 -12.51 2.62 -8.69
CA LYS A 76 -13.12 3.73 -7.93
C LYS A 76 -14.32 3.29 -7.11
N GLY A 77 -15.19 2.45 -7.67
CA GLY A 77 -16.34 1.89 -6.96
C GLY A 77 -15.91 1.16 -5.70
N LEU A 78 -14.91 0.27 -5.82
CA LEU A 78 -14.32 -0.44 -4.69
C LEU A 78 -13.78 0.50 -3.61
N THR A 79 -13.11 1.59 -3.99
CA THR A 79 -12.59 2.54 -2.99
C THR A 79 -13.69 3.29 -2.24
N ILE A 80 -14.82 3.61 -2.90
CA ILE A 80 -15.95 4.29 -2.26
C ILE A 80 -16.66 3.33 -1.30
N GLU A 81 -16.89 2.09 -1.73
CA GLU A 81 -17.52 1.06 -0.90
C GLU A 81 -16.68 0.76 0.35
N GLN A 82 -15.36 0.62 0.19
CA GLN A 82 -14.43 0.44 1.31
C GLN A 82 -14.47 1.61 2.31
N MET A 83 -14.52 2.86 1.82
CA MET A 83 -14.63 4.03 2.69
C MET A 83 -15.97 4.08 3.44
N MET A 84 -17.07 3.68 2.79
CA MET A 84 -18.38 3.62 3.42
C MET A 84 -18.47 2.51 4.48
N ASP A 85 -17.87 1.35 4.23
CA ASP A 85 -17.83 0.26 5.20
C ASP A 85 -16.93 0.60 6.40
N GLU A 86 -15.79 1.25 6.19
CA GLU A 86 -14.93 1.73 7.28
C GLU A 86 -15.65 2.79 8.13
N ALA A 87 -16.40 3.70 7.50
CA ALA A 87 -17.20 4.69 8.21
C ALA A 87 -18.31 4.06 9.06
N LYS A 88 -19.05 3.09 8.51
CA LYS A 88 -20.08 2.35 9.24
C LYS A 88 -19.52 1.53 10.40
N GLN A 89 -18.36 0.90 10.22
CA GLN A 89 -17.68 0.20 11.32
C GLN A 89 -17.31 1.17 12.43
N LYS A 90 -16.72 2.33 12.10
CA LYS A 90 -16.39 3.35 13.10
C LYS A 90 -17.61 3.90 13.84
N GLU A 91 -18.75 4.08 13.16
CA GLU A 91 -20.02 4.48 13.80
C GLU A 91 -20.67 3.37 14.64
N ALA A 92 -20.41 2.09 14.34
CA ALA A 92 -20.95 0.95 15.07
C ALA A 92 -20.10 0.53 16.29
N LEU A 93 -18.85 1.01 16.42
CA LEU A 93 -17.94 0.73 17.54
C LEU A 93 -17.80 1.81 18.66
N PRO A 94 -18.70 2.81 18.86
CA PRO A 94 -18.50 3.80 19.93
C PRO A 94 -18.59 3.18 21.33
N GLU A 95 -19.31 2.07 21.52
CA GLU A 95 -19.43 1.37 22.81
C GLU A 95 -18.16 0.56 23.15
N ASP A 96 -17.45 0.03 22.14
CA ASP A 96 -16.22 -0.78 22.31
C ASP A 96 -15.00 0.06 22.74
N LEU A 97 -14.92 1.34 22.35
CA LEU A 97 -13.79 2.20 22.74
C LEU A 97 -13.76 2.44 24.25
N THR A 98 -14.92 2.68 24.86
CA THR A 98 -15.03 2.91 26.31
C THR A 98 -14.69 1.67 27.13
N GLU A 99 -15.01 0.48 26.64
CA GLU A 99 -14.62 -0.78 27.31
C GLU A 99 -13.14 -1.06 27.14
N LEU A 100 -12.58 -0.84 25.95
CA LEU A 100 -11.13 -0.95 25.71
C LEU A 100 -10.32 0.03 26.58
N GLU A 101 -10.77 1.28 26.72
CA GLU A 101 -10.10 2.28 27.59
C GLU A 101 -10.11 1.84 29.06
N LYS A 102 -11.23 1.24 29.50
CA LYS A 102 -11.37 0.74 30.86
C LYS A 102 -10.44 -0.45 31.12
N ASP A 103 -10.39 -1.41 30.20
CA ASP A 103 -9.50 -2.58 30.29
C ASP A 103 -8.02 -2.18 30.20
N LEU A 104 -7.68 -1.20 29.35
CA LEU A 104 -6.32 -0.67 29.25
C LEU A 104 -5.87 -0.01 30.57
N LYS A 105 -6.78 0.72 31.23
CA LYS A 105 -6.54 1.37 32.51
C LYS A 105 -6.34 0.35 33.64
N VAL A 106 -7.11 -0.73 33.64
CA VAL A 106 -6.91 -1.86 34.56
C VAL A 106 -5.54 -2.50 34.33
N TYR A 107 -5.18 -2.78 33.08
CA TYR A 107 -3.91 -3.40 32.74
C TYR A 107 -2.69 -2.53 33.09
N LEU A 108 -2.77 -1.21 32.89
CA LEU A 108 -1.72 -0.27 33.29
C LEU A 108 -1.56 -0.21 34.81
N ASN A 109 -2.66 -0.24 35.57
CA ASN A 109 -2.62 -0.27 37.03
C ASN A 109 -2.06 -1.59 37.57
N GLU A 110 -2.51 -2.75 37.06
CA GLU A 110 -2.01 -4.07 37.46
C GLU A 110 -0.53 -4.30 37.07
N LYS A 111 -0.07 -3.63 36.02
CA LYS A 111 1.33 -3.66 35.59
C LYS A 111 2.19 -2.63 36.35
N GLY A 112 1.60 -1.52 36.79
CA GLY A 112 2.23 -0.54 37.69
C GLY A 112 2.49 -1.09 39.09
N GLU A 113 1.69 -2.04 39.57
CA GLU A 113 1.95 -2.77 40.82
C GLU A 113 3.07 -3.82 40.69
N ARG A 114 3.42 -4.26 39.47
CA ARG A 114 4.42 -5.31 39.21
C ARG A 114 5.81 -4.82 38.81
N ASP A 115 5.96 -3.58 38.31
CA ASP A 115 7.25 -3.00 37.94
C ASP A 115 7.35 -1.55 38.45
N SER A 116 7.80 -1.38 39.69
CA SER A 116 8.03 -0.08 40.34
C SER A 116 9.29 0.64 39.85
N SER A 117 9.58 0.59 38.54
CA SER A 117 10.70 1.32 37.94
C SER A 117 10.48 1.51 36.43
N GLN A 118 10.21 2.76 36.05
CA GLN A 118 10.22 3.30 34.68
C GLN A 118 9.03 2.93 33.79
N ARG A 119 8.02 3.82 33.72
CA ARG A 119 7.32 4.16 32.47
C ARG A 119 6.61 5.53 32.59
N PRO A 120 6.54 6.30 31.49
CA PRO A 120 5.99 7.65 31.48
C PRO A 120 4.48 7.65 31.72
N THR A 121 3.98 8.69 32.40
CA THR A 121 2.56 8.82 32.74
C THR A 121 1.77 9.34 31.55
N ILE A 122 0.44 9.19 31.60
CA ILE A 122 -0.45 9.61 30.50
C ILE A 122 -0.38 11.13 30.22
N GLU A 123 0.00 11.92 31.23
CA GLU A 123 0.24 13.36 31.16
C GLU A 123 1.46 13.71 30.31
N ASP A 124 2.51 12.87 30.33
CA ASP A 124 3.71 13.05 29.50
C ASP A 124 3.41 12.86 28.00
N ILE A 125 2.36 12.12 27.67
CA ILE A 125 2.03 11.73 26.29
C ILE A 125 1.04 12.71 25.64
N PHE A 126 0.10 13.25 26.41
CA PHE A 126 -0.99 14.08 25.87
C PHE A 126 -1.06 15.51 26.42
N GLY A 127 -0.21 15.88 27.38
CA GLY A 127 -0.25 17.19 28.04
C GLY A 127 0.53 18.30 27.34
N LYS A 128 0.17 18.69 26.12
CA LYS A 128 0.48 20.03 25.58
C LYS A 128 -0.58 20.46 24.55
N GLU A 129 -1.71 20.94 25.05
CA GLU A 129 -2.41 22.05 24.40
C GLU A 129 -2.07 23.32 25.18
N GLY A 130 -1.49 24.29 24.49
CA GLY A 130 -1.25 25.66 24.96
C GLY A 130 -1.61 26.60 23.82
#